data_AF-A0A559M4K7-F1
#
_entry.id   AF-A0A559M4K7-F1
#
_cell.length_a   1.000
_cell.length_b   1.000
_cell.length_c   1.000
_cell.angle_alpha   90.00
_cell.angle_beta   90.00
_cell.angle_gamma   90.00
#
_symmetry.space_group_name_H-M   'P 1'
#
loop_
_entity.id
_entity.type
_entity.pdbx_description
1 polymer ?
#
loop_
_entity_poly.entity_id
_entity_poly.type
_entity_poly.pdbx_seq_one_letter_code
_entity_poly.pdbx_strand_id
1 'polypeptide(L)'
;MPQQKYNKLAGKHVLVIGGTSAPKLKPPSRPSKLIPSATVAGYPCDLSKPTVEANLEALFKQVGNVDHIVVTAGDKLYVAPLHEITYESIVSAGQIRFVAPVLIAKVGSKYLNKGPESSIVLSTGAVSQRPTPNWSIVASYAAGLHGLTRNLALDLKPIRVNLVSPGAVDTELWKDFSEEEKRGFFKEIAAKVPTGHVAKPEEVAESYLWLMKDSNATGVIADSNG
;
A
#
# COMPACT_ATOMS: atom_id res chain seq x y z
N MET A 1 34.52 6.98 -6.32
CA MET A 1 33.79 5.97 -5.52
C MET A 1 33.04 6.57 -4.31
N PRO A 2 31.92 7.31 -4.49
CA PRO A 2 30.96 7.58 -3.39
C PRO A 2 29.53 7.01 -3.59
N GLN A 3 29.14 6.66 -4.82
CA GLN A 3 27.75 6.28 -5.16
C GLN A 3 27.29 4.94 -4.57
N GLN A 4 28.22 4.05 -4.22
CA GLN A 4 27.88 2.71 -3.73
C GLN A 4 27.47 2.69 -2.24
N LYS A 5 27.79 3.73 -1.47
CA LYS A 5 27.46 3.85 -0.02
C LYS A 5 25.98 4.15 0.26
N TYR A 6 25.18 4.51 -0.74
CA TYR A 6 23.81 4.99 -0.54
C TYR A 6 22.70 4.07 -1.09
N ASN A 7 23.04 2.97 -1.76
CA ASN A 7 22.02 2.02 -2.18
C ASN A 7 21.67 1.04 -1.04
N LYS A 8 21.00 1.56 0.01
CA LYS A 8 20.60 0.78 1.20
C LYS A 8 19.65 -0.40 0.89
N LEU A 9 19.06 -0.44 -0.30
CA LEU A 9 18.20 -1.53 -0.76
C LEU A 9 18.95 -2.60 -1.58
N ALA A 10 20.24 -2.41 -1.87
CA ALA A 10 21.03 -3.41 -2.57
C ALA A 10 21.10 -4.71 -1.75
N GLY A 11 20.72 -5.83 -2.37
CA GLY A 11 20.69 -7.15 -1.71
C GLY A 11 19.55 -7.35 -0.72
N LYS A 12 18.65 -6.37 -0.53
CA LYS A 12 17.49 -6.50 0.33
C LYS A 12 16.37 -7.29 -0.32
N HIS A 13 15.72 -8.15 0.44
CA HIS A 13 14.56 -8.90 0.00
C HIS A 13 13.27 -8.15 0.36
N VAL A 14 12.51 -7.73 -0.66
CA VAL A 14 11.29 -6.94 -0.50
C VAL A 14 10.09 -7.74 -1.00
N LEU A 15 9.10 -7.94 -0.13
CA LEU A 15 7.81 -8.50 -0.51
C LEU A 15 6.81 -7.35 -0.73
N VAL A 16 6.31 -7.23 -1.97
CA VAL A 16 5.22 -6.31 -2.30
C VAL A 16 3.92 -7.11 -2.40
N ILE A 17 2.96 -6.80 -1.54
CA ILE A 17 1.61 -7.37 -1.56
C ILE A 17 0.71 -6.35 -2.25
N GLY A 18 0.31 -6.64 -3.49
CA GLY A 18 -0.47 -5.76 -4.37
C GLY A 18 -1.70 -6.46 -4.98
N GLY A 19 -2.57 -5.69 -5.64
CA GLY A 19 -3.76 -6.21 -6.33
C GLY A 19 -3.45 -6.85 -7.70
N THR A 20 -4.29 -7.78 -8.14
CA THR A 20 -4.07 -8.64 -9.34
C THR A 20 -4.94 -8.27 -10.54
N SER A 21 -5.17 -6.99 -10.85
CA SER A 21 -5.72 -6.60 -12.17
C SER A 21 -4.69 -6.79 -13.30
N ALA A 22 -4.21 -8.03 -13.44
CA ALA A 22 -3.70 -8.62 -14.67
C ALA A 22 -4.08 -10.13 -14.66
N PRO A 23 -4.79 -10.65 -15.68
CA PRO A 23 -5.02 -12.07 -15.82
C PRO A 23 -3.69 -12.75 -16.14
N LYS A 24 -3.23 -13.69 -15.30
CA LYS A 24 -2.04 -14.56 -15.53
C LYS A 24 -0.94 -13.90 -16.39
N LEU A 25 -0.27 -12.87 -15.90
CA LEU A 25 0.84 -12.24 -16.62
C LEU A 25 2.01 -11.99 -15.68
N LYS A 26 3.20 -12.07 -16.28
CA LYS A 26 4.54 -11.88 -15.73
C LYS A 26 4.57 -10.83 -14.61
N PRO A 27 5.46 -11.00 -13.60
CA PRO A 27 5.60 -10.08 -12.48
C PRO A 27 5.53 -8.63 -12.96
N PRO A 28 4.81 -7.75 -12.25
CA PRO A 28 4.58 -6.38 -12.68
C PRO A 28 5.92 -5.75 -13.06
N SER A 29 6.02 -5.36 -14.31
CA SER A 29 7.03 -4.43 -14.78
C SER A 29 6.82 -3.12 -13.99
N ARG A 30 7.69 -2.65 -13.09
CA ARG A 30 9.03 -3.11 -12.69
C ARG A 30 9.43 -2.45 -11.35
N PRO A 31 9.75 -3.20 -10.29
CA PRO A 31 10.83 -2.81 -9.37
C PRO A 31 12.16 -2.71 -10.12
N SER A 32 12.33 -3.46 -11.21
CA SER A 32 13.57 -3.53 -11.99
C SER A 32 13.97 -2.29 -12.80
N LYS A 33 13.12 -1.26 -12.93
CA LYS A 33 13.52 0.06 -13.48
C LYS A 33 14.16 0.94 -12.41
N LEU A 34 13.63 0.86 -11.19
CA LEU A 34 14.12 1.59 -10.02
C LEU A 34 15.31 0.89 -9.36
N ILE A 35 15.38 -0.44 -9.48
CA ILE A 35 16.47 -1.30 -8.99
C ILE A 35 16.89 -2.24 -10.15
N PRO A 36 17.82 -1.81 -11.03
CA PRO A 36 18.22 -2.51 -12.25
C PRO A 36 18.68 -3.97 -12.10
N SER A 37 18.98 -4.41 -10.87
CA SER A 37 19.46 -5.75 -10.53
C SER A 37 18.46 -6.60 -9.71
N ALA A 38 17.20 -6.18 -9.59
CA ALA A 38 16.21 -6.92 -8.80
C ALA A 38 15.69 -8.17 -9.52
N THR A 39 15.75 -9.32 -8.85
CA THR A 39 15.03 -10.54 -9.24
C THR A 39 13.60 -10.45 -8.72
N VAL A 40 12.60 -10.73 -9.56
CA VAL A 40 11.18 -10.66 -9.19
C VAL A 40 10.52 -12.01 -9.34
N ALA A 41 9.86 -12.48 -8.28
CA ALA A 41 9.01 -13.67 -8.25
C ALA A 41 7.59 -13.27 -7.85
N GLY A 42 6.58 -14.01 -8.34
CA GLY A 42 5.17 -13.78 -8.04
C GLY A 42 4.55 -14.96 -7.31
N TYR A 43 3.78 -14.67 -6.26
CA TYR A 43 3.09 -15.66 -5.44
C TYR A 43 1.61 -15.28 -5.31
N PRO A 44 0.67 -16.15 -5.69
CA PRO A 44 -0.75 -15.87 -5.51
C PRO A 44 -1.12 -15.92 -4.04
N CYS A 45 -1.88 -14.93 -3.57
CA CYS A 45 -2.42 -14.89 -2.22
C CYS A 45 -3.77 -14.15 -2.24
N ASP A 46 -4.85 -14.82 -1.88
CA ASP A 46 -6.18 -14.21 -1.81
C ASP A 46 -6.38 -13.54 -0.44
N LEU A 47 -6.58 -12.23 -0.45
CA LEU A 47 -6.82 -11.42 0.75
C LEU A 47 -8.31 -11.16 1.01
N SER A 48 -9.19 -11.51 0.06
CA SER A 48 -10.60 -11.10 0.07
C SER A 48 -11.51 -12.03 0.87
N LYS A 49 -10.94 -13.05 1.53
CA LYS A 49 -11.69 -14.10 2.23
C LYS A 49 -11.32 -14.16 3.70
N PRO A 50 -12.19 -14.67 4.59
CA PRO A 50 -11.86 -14.90 6.00
C PRO A 50 -10.66 -15.84 6.22
N THR A 51 -10.29 -16.64 5.22
CA THR A 51 -9.08 -17.50 5.23
C THR A 51 -7.77 -16.73 5.04
N VAL A 52 -7.82 -15.39 4.93
CA VAL A 52 -6.65 -14.53 4.67
C VAL A 52 -5.48 -14.78 5.60
N GLU A 53 -5.68 -15.06 6.90
CA GLU A 53 -4.56 -15.38 7.80
C GLU A 53 -3.83 -16.66 7.38
N ALA A 54 -4.57 -17.73 7.07
CA ALA A 54 -3.99 -18.99 6.60
C ALA A 54 -3.31 -18.82 5.23
N ASN A 55 -3.89 -18.01 4.34
CA ASN A 55 -3.30 -17.70 3.03
C ASN A 55 -1.98 -16.93 3.19
N LEU A 56 -1.90 -16.00 4.14
CA LEU A 56 -0.67 -15.27 4.46
C LEU A 56 0.39 -16.20 5.07
N GLU A 57 0.01 -17.09 5.99
CA GLU A 57 0.93 -18.09 6.54
C GLU A 57 1.50 -19.00 5.45
N ALA A 58 0.69 -19.41 4.47
CA ALA A 58 1.16 -20.19 3.32
C ALA A 58 2.09 -19.38 2.41
N LEU A 59 1.75 -18.11 2.13
CA LEU A 59 2.57 -17.20 1.34
C LEU A 59 3.97 -17.03 1.96
N PHE A 60 4.04 -16.68 3.24
CA PHE A 60 5.33 -16.41 3.89
C PHE A 60 6.19 -17.67 4.06
N LYS A 61 5.59 -18.86 4.19
CA LYS A 61 6.34 -20.13 4.11
C LYS A 61 7.02 -20.35 2.76
N GLN A 62 6.43 -19.88 1.67
CA GLN A 62 7.01 -19.99 0.32
C GLN A 62 8.04 -18.88 0.04
N VAL A 63 7.79 -17.66 0.51
CA VAL A 63 8.68 -16.51 0.31
C VAL A 63 9.93 -16.59 1.20
N GLY A 64 9.78 -17.09 2.43
CA GLY A 64 10.83 -17.07 3.44
C GLY A 64 11.03 -15.68 4.06
N ASN A 65 12.22 -15.46 4.64
CA ASN A 65 12.52 -14.21 5.34
C ASN A 65 12.70 -13.03 4.38
N VAL A 66 12.25 -11.85 4.79
CA VAL A 66 12.32 -10.60 4.04
C VAL A 66 12.87 -9.46 4.91
N ASP A 67 13.36 -8.40 4.27
CA ASP A 67 13.76 -7.17 4.95
C ASP A 67 12.61 -6.16 4.99
N HIS A 68 11.81 -6.09 3.91
CA HIS A 68 10.72 -5.13 3.83
C HIS A 68 9.44 -5.77 3.30
N ILE A 69 8.31 -5.37 3.88
CA ILE A 69 6.97 -5.68 3.37
C ILE A 69 6.32 -4.36 2.95
N VAL A 70 5.84 -4.30 1.71
CA VAL A 70 5.08 -3.16 1.19
C VAL A 70 3.67 -3.63 0.85
N VAL A 71 2.66 -2.98 1.40
CA VAL A 71 1.25 -3.34 1.17
C VAL A 71 0.60 -2.25 0.33
N THR A 72 0.38 -2.54 -0.95
CA THR A 72 -0.37 -1.70 -1.91
C THR A 72 -1.67 -2.35 -2.35
N ALA A 73 -1.97 -3.55 -1.84
CA ALA A 73 -3.19 -4.26 -2.15
C ALA A 73 -4.41 -3.42 -1.80
N GLY A 74 -5.31 -3.33 -2.77
CA GLY A 74 -6.56 -2.60 -2.68
C GLY A 74 -7.54 -3.15 -3.70
N ASP A 75 -8.81 -2.88 -3.47
CA ASP A 75 -9.95 -3.25 -4.28
C ASP A 75 -10.73 -2.03 -4.73
N LYS A 76 -11.83 -2.25 -5.44
CA LYS A 76 -12.75 -1.19 -5.82
C LYS A 76 -13.21 -0.42 -4.57
N LEU A 77 -13.21 0.90 -4.67
CA LEU A 77 -13.66 1.75 -3.57
C LEU A 77 -15.16 1.56 -3.33
N TYR A 78 -15.54 1.30 -2.08
CA TYR A 78 -16.93 1.36 -1.70
C TYR A 78 -17.38 2.82 -1.57
N VAL A 79 -18.34 3.21 -2.42
CA VAL A 79 -18.88 4.56 -2.51
C VAL A 79 -20.40 4.45 -2.49
N ALA A 80 -21.04 5.06 -1.48
CA ALA A 80 -22.49 5.04 -1.33
C ALA A 80 -22.98 6.24 -0.50
N PRO A 81 -24.16 6.79 -0.78
CA PRO A 81 -24.85 7.71 0.12
C PRO A 81 -25.04 7.09 1.51
N LEU A 82 -25.04 7.92 2.56
CA LEU A 82 -25.12 7.46 3.95
C LEU A 82 -26.32 6.53 4.22
N HIS A 83 -27.47 6.81 3.62
CA HIS A 83 -28.70 6.05 3.83
C HIS A 83 -28.74 4.69 3.12
N GLU A 84 -27.79 4.42 2.21
CA GLU A 84 -27.66 3.12 1.52
C GLU A 84 -26.62 2.20 2.17
N ILE A 85 -25.86 2.69 3.16
CA ILE A 85 -24.81 1.92 3.83
C ILE A 85 -25.45 0.82 4.70
N THR A 86 -25.05 -0.44 4.45
CA THR A 86 -25.46 -1.59 5.27
C THR A 86 -24.30 -2.12 6.12
N TYR A 87 -24.60 -2.89 7.16
CA TYR A 87 -23.60 -3.59 7.96
C TYR A 87 -22.67 -4.45 7.09
N GLU A 88 -23.23 -5.22 6.17
CA GLU A 88 -22.50 -6.13 5.29
C GLU A 88 -21.55 -5.35 4.37
N SER A 89 -21.98 -4.20 3.88
CA SER A 89 -21.15 -3.33 3.03
C SER A 89 -19.93 -2.79 3.79
N ILE A 90 -20.10 -2.43 5.07
CA ILE A 90 -19.01 -1.98 5.95
C ILE A 90 -18.00 -3.10 6.11
N VAL A 91 -18.47 -4.28 6.57
CA VAL A 91 -17.59 -5.44 6.79
C VAL A 91 -16.85 -5.83 5.52
N SER A 92 -17.56 -5.89 4.39
CA SER A 92 -16.94 -6.27 3.11
C SER A 92 -15.90 -5.25 2.64
N ALA A 93 -16.18 -3.95 2.76
CA ALA A 93 -15.24 -2.90 2.34
C ALA A 93 -13.97 -2.86 3.21
N GLY A 94 -14.05 -3.35 4.45
CA GLY A 94 -12.92 -3.42 5.37
C GLY A 94 -11.97 -4.59 5.15
N GLN A 95 -12.37 -5.62 4.41
CA GLN A 95 -11.62 -6.87 4.31
C GLN A 95 -10.21 -6.66 3.76
N ILE A 96 -10.07 -6.05 2.58
CA ILE A 96 -8.75 -5.80 1.97
C ILE A 96 -8.09 -4.55 2.58
N ARG A 97 -8.89 -3.54 2.96
CA ARG A 97 -8.39 -2.21 3.33
C ARG A 97 -8.00 -2.07 4.80
N PHE A 98 -8.41 -2.99 5.66
CA PHE A 98 -8.14 -2.92 7.09
C PHE A 98 -7.77 -4.28 7.70
N VAL A 99 -8.60 -5.31 7.49
CA VAL A 99 -8.34 -6.66 8.03
C VAL A 99 -7.03 -7.23 7.49
N ALA A 100 -6.83 -7.17 6.17
CA ALA A 100 -5.61 -7.68 5.55
C ALA A 100 -4.33 -6.96 6.04
N PRO A 101 -4.22 -5.61 6.09
CA PRO A 101 -3.08 -4.92 6.68
C PRO A 101 -2.73 -5.37 8.11
N VAL A 102 -3.73 -5.55 8.98
CA VAL A 102 -3.52 -6.03 10.35
C VAL A 102 -2.92 -7.44 10.34
N LEU A 103 -3.49 -8.35 9.54
CA LEU A 103 -3.03 -9.73 9.47
C LEU A 103 -1.68 -9.88 8.76
N ILE A 104 -1.39 -9.03 7.77
CA ILE A 104 -0.07 -8.94 7.14
C ILE A 104 0.98 -8.53 8.17
N ALA A 105 0.70 -7.55 9.03
CA ALA A 105 1.61 -7.18 10.11
C ALA A 105 1.80 -8.31 11.13
N LYS A 106 0.71 -8.96 11.56
CA LYS A 106 0.72 -10.10 12.48
C LYS A 106 1.55 -11.27 11.95
N VAL A 107 1.30 -11.71 10.72
CA VAL A 107 1.98 -12.88 10.13
C VAL A 107 3.38 -12.48 9.65
N GLY A 108 3.50 -11.39 8.89
CA GLY A 108 4.74 -10.96 8.26
C GLY A 108 5.85 -10.57 9.24
N SER A 109 5.50 -10.05 10.43
CA SER A 109 6.49 -9.74 11.48
C SER A 109 7.29 -10.96 11.96
N LYS A 110 6.77 -12.18 11.77
CA LYS A 110 7.49 -13.43 12.06
C LYS A 110 8.60 -13.71 11.04
N TYR A 111 8.46 -13.20 9.82
CA TYR A 111 9.36 -13.45 8.68
C TYR A 111 10.24 -12.24 8.35
N LEU A 112 10.02 -11.09 8.98
CA LEU A 112 10.93 -9.95 8.89
C LEU A 112 12.23 -10.22 9.64
N ASN A 113 13.35 -9.90 8.99
CA ASN A 113 14.64 -9.81 9.67
C ASN A 113 14.51 -8.87 10.88
N LYS A 114 15.17 -9.18 11.99
CA LYS A 114 15.08 -8.35 13.20
C LYS A 114 15.90 -7.07 13.04
N GLY A 115 15.43 -5.99 13.66
CA GLY A 115 16.16 -4.72 13.74
C GLY A 115 15.52 -3.57 12.96
N PRO A 116 16.03 -2.34 13.13
CA PRO A 116 15.50 -1.13 12.52
C PRO A 116 15.74 -1.03 11.01
N GLU A 117 16.56 -1.92 10.44
CA GLU A 117 16.76 -2.01 8.99
C GLU A 117 15.61 -2.72 8.27
N SER A 118 14.66 -3.31 9.01
CA SER A 118 13.48 -3.96 8.47
C SER A 118 12.22 -3.12 8.66
N SER A 119 11.28 -3.20 7.73
CA SER A 119 10.06 -2.38 7.82
C SER A 119 8.82 -2.97 7.16
N ILE A 120 7.67 -2.56 7.67
CA ILE A 120 6.39 -2.64 6.97
C ILE A 120 6.00 -1.25 6.51
N VAL A 121 5.63 -1.10 5.24
CA VAL A 121 5.06 0.14 4.70
C VAL A 121 3.67 -0.16 4.16
N LEU A 122 2.66 0.42 4.82
CA LEU A 122 1.25 0.28 4.45
C LEU A 122 0.83 1.39 3.49
N SER A 123 -0.28 1.19 2.78
CA SER A 123 -0.93 2.22 1.96
C SER A 123 -2.26 2.63 2.56
N THR A 124 -2.55 3.92 2.57
CA THR A 124 -3.89 4.48 2.80
C THR A 124 -4.31 5.29 1.57
N GLY A 125 -5.04 6.38 1.73
CA GLY A 125 -5.22 7.42 0.73
C GLY A 125 -5.57 8.76 1.37
N ALA A 126 -5.33 9.86 0.66
CA ALA A 126 -5.54 11.23 1.12
C ALA A 126 -6.97 11.50 1.59
N VAL A 127 -7.93 10.65 1.21
CA VAL A 127 -9.31 10.71 1.70
C VAL A 127 -9.42 10.57 3.24
N SER A 128 -8.40 10.04 3.91
CA SER A 128 -8.33 10.03 5.38
C SER A 128 -8.27 11.43 6.00
N GLN A 129 -7.87 12.44 5.22
CA GLN A 129 -7.70 13.84 5.65
C GLN A 129 -8.47 14.83 4.76
N ARG A 130 -8.69 14.48 3.49
CA ARG A 130 -9.39 15.28 2.47
C ARG A 130 -10.67 14.54 2.06
N PRO A 131 -11.78 14.66 2.81
CA PRO A 131 -12.96 13.83 2.62
C PRO A 131 -13.69 14.12 1.30
N THR A 132 -14.39 13.10 0.78
CA THR A 132 -15.21 13.16 -0.43
C THR A 132 -16.65 12.74 -0.08
N PRO A 133 -17.70 13.42 -0.61
CA PRO A 133 -19.07 12.96 -0.44
C PRO A 133 -19.26 11.50 -0.83
N ASN A 134 -20.11 10.76 -0.10
CA ASN A 134 -20.41 9.33 -0.30
C ASN A 134 -19.25 8.35 0.00
N TRP A 135 -18.12 8.82 0.54
CA TRP A 135 -16.94 7.98 0.82
C TRP A 135 -16.76 7.65 2.30
N SER A 136 -17.81 7.79 3.13
CA SER A 136 -17.71 7.66 4.59
C SER A 136 -17.01 6.36 5.05
N ILE A 137 -17.30 5.22 4.42
CA ILE A 137 -16.71 3.93 4.80
C ILE A 137 -15.25 3.83 4.38
N VAL A 138 -14.94 4.12 3.11
CA VAL A 138 -13.55 4.05 2.62
C VAL A 138 -12.65 5.08 3.32
N ALA A 139 -13.16 6.27 3.61
CA ALA A 139 -12.47 7.30 4.38
C ALA A 139 -12.18 6.86 5.82
N SER A 140 -13.15 6.19 6.46
CA SER A 140 -12.99 5.69 7.83
C SER A 140 -11.90 4.62 7.93
N TYR A 141 -11.86 3.67 6.99
CA TYR A 141 -10.78 2.68 6.95
C TYR A 141 -9.42 3.32 6.66
N ALA A 142 -9.38 4.27 5.71
CA ALA A 142 -8.17 5.02 5.41
C ALA A 142 -7.63 5.76 6.65
N ALA A 143 -8.49 6.44 7.41
CA ALA A 143 -8.12 7.12 8.64
C ALA A 143 -7.72 6.15 9.77
N GLY A 144 -8.40 5.00 9.89
CA GLY A 144 -8.06 3.95 10.85
C GLY A 144 -6.62 3.43 10.71
N LEU A 145 -6.09 3.37 9.49
CA LEU A 145 -4.71 2.98 9.23
C LEU A 145 -3.67 3.93 9.84
N HIS A 146 -4.01 5.19 10.12
CA HIS A 146 -3.10 6.13 10.78
C HIS A 146 -2.83 5.71 12.22
N GLY A 147 -3.90 5.34 12.96
CA GLY A 147 -3.77 4.82 14.32
C GLY A 147 -3.07 3.46 14.34
N LEU A 148 -3.48 2.56 13.45
CA LEU A 148 -2.87 1.23 13.32
C LEU A 148 -1.35 1.33 13.09
N THR A 149 -0.91 2.19 12.16
CA THR A 149 0.51 2.35 11.83
C THR A 149 1.35 2.78 13.04
N ARG A 150 0.87 3.78 13.79
CA ARG A 150 1.58 4.29 14.96
C ARG A 150 1.68 3.25 16.08
N ASN A 151 0.61 2.48 16.30
CA ASN A 151 0.63 1.42 17.31
C ASN A 151 1.52 0.26 16.88
N LEU A 152 1.44 -0.18 15.63
CA LEU A 152 2.30 -1.25 15.13
C LEU A 152 3.80 -0.88 15.18
N ALA A 153 4.14 0.40 15.02
CA ALA A 153 5.51 0.88 15.21
C ALA A 153 6.03 0.67 16.65
N LEU A 154 5.14 0.67 17.65
CA LEU A 154 5.47 0.37 19.04
C LEU A 154 5.46 -1.15 19.30
N ASP A 155 4.44 -1.85 18.81
CA ASP A 155 4.22 -3.28 19.05
C ASP A 155 5.28 -4.15 18.39
N LEU A 156 5.81 -3.72 17.24
CA LEU A 156 6.78 -4.49 16.45
C LEU A 156 8.23 -4.07 16.63
N LYS A 157 8.53 -3.13 17.54
CA LYS A 157 9.91 -2.66 17.77
C LYS A 157 10.87 -3.86 17.98
N PRO A 158 12.07 -3.85 17.38
CA PRO A 158 12.69 -2.75 16.65
C PRO A 158 12.32 -2.66 15.15
N ILE A 159 11.38 -3.47 14.65
CA ILE A 159 10.90 -3.37 13.26
C ILE A 159 10.08 -2.09 13.11
N ARG A 160 10.27 -1.39 12.00
CA ARG A 160 9.58 -0.12 11.72
C ARG A 160 8.27 -0.35 10.98
N VAL A 161 7.29 0.50 11.24
CA VAL A 161 6.01 0.48 10.51
C VAL A 161 5.65 1.90 10.12
N ASN A 162 5.38 2.12 8.83
CA ASN A 162 5.04 3.43 8.27
C ASN A 162 3.87 3.33 7.30
N LEU A 163 3.32 4.48 6.93
CA LEU A 163 2.15 4.61 6.06
C LEU A 163 2.45 5.58 4.93
N VAL A 164 2.07 5.24 3.70
CA VAL A 164 2.03 6.17 2.57
C VAL A 164 0.58 6.54 2.29
N SER A 165 0.31 7.84 2.19
CA SER A 165 -0.99 8.45 1.96
C SER A 165 -1.01 9.14 0.59
N PRO A 166 -1.29 8.37 -0.49
CA PRO A 166 -1.33 8.91 -1.83
C PRO A 166 -2.60 9.74 -2.09
N GLY A 167 -2.47 10.71 -2.99
CA GLY A 167 -3.61 11.39 -3.62
C GLY A 167 -4.25 10.52 -4.71
N ALA A 168 -4.87 11.15 -5.71
CA ALA A 168 -5.25 10.39 -6.90
C ALA A 168 -3.98 9.97 -7.65
N VAL A 169 -3.93 8.69 -8.06
CA VAL A 169 -2.83 8.10 -8.82
C VAL A 169 -3.39 7.44 -10.06
N ASP A 170 -2.78 7.66 -11.22
CA ASP A 170 -3.17 7.02 -12.47
C ASP A 170 -2.86 5.51 -12.43
N THR A 171 -3.86 4.72 -12.06
CA THR A 171 -3.77 3.27 -11.85
C THR A 171 -5.04 2.57 -12.36
N GLU A 172 -4.99 1.25 -12.41
CA GLU A 172 -6.14 0.37 -12.71
C GLU A 172 -7.32 0.50 -11.73
N LEU A 173 -7.18 1.27 -10.64
CA LEU A 173 -8.30 1.60 -9.76
C LEU A 173 -9.44 2.29 -10.52
N TRP A 174 -9.11 3.03 -11.58
CA TRP A 174 -10.05 3.81 -12.39
C TRP A 174 -10.49 3.08 -13.67
N LYS A 175 -10.18 1.79 -13.82
CA LYS A 175 -10.46 1.02 -15.06
C LYS A 175 -11.95 0.92 -15.43
N ASP A 176 -12.84 1.11 -14.45
CA ASP A 176 -14.29 1.08 -14.66
C ASP A 176 -14.81 2.41 -15.22
N PHE A 177 -13.98 3.47 -15.27
CA PHE A 177 -14.34 4.75 -15.88
C PHE A 177 -14.11 4.65 -17.39
N SER A 178 -14.98 5.27 -18.17
CA SER A 178 -14.67 5.60 -19.55
C SER A 178 -13.49 6.58 -19.62
N GLU A 179 -12.82 6.64 -20.77
CA GLU A 179 -11.70 7.58 -21.00
C GLU A 179 -12.12 9.04 -20.77
N GLU A 180 -13.36 9.40 -21.09
CA GLU A 180 -13.89 10.73 -20.87
C GLU A 180 -14.12 11.03 -19.39
N GLU A 181 -14.75 10.12 -18.65
CA GLU A 181 -14.93 10.23 -17.19
C GLU A 181 -13.58 10.32 -16.47
N LYS A 182 -12.63 9.46 -16.84
CA LYS A 182 -11.27 9.46 -16.25
C LYS A 182 -10.56 10.78 -16.52
N ARG A 183 -10.59 11.29 -17.75
CA ARG A 183 -9.98 12.57 -18.11
C ARG A 183 -10.64 13.74 -17.38
N GLY A 184 -11.97 13.77 -17.30
CA GLY A 184 -12.71 14.79 -16.57
C GLY A 184 -12.36 14.80 -15.09
N PHE A 185 -12.44 13.63 -14.46
CA PHE A 185 -12.08 13.44 -13.05
C PHE A 185 -10.63 13.86 -12.78
N PHE A 186 -9.67 13.45 -13.60
CA PHE A 186 -8.25 13.80 -13.42
C PHE A 186 -7.99 15.29 -13.61
N LYS A 187 -8.69 15.95 -14.54
CA LYS A 187 -8.61 17.40 -14.72
C LYS A 187 -9.12 18.15 -13.49
N GLU A 188 -10.22 17.69 -12.89
CA GLU A 188 -10.74 18.28 -11.65
C GLU A 188 -9.78 18.12 -10.48
N ILE A 189 -9.15 16.95 -10.33
CA ILE A 189 -8.14 16.73 -9.30
C ILE A 189 -6.92 17.63 -9.54
N ALA A 190 -6.40 17.66 -10.77
CA ALA A 190 -5.24 18.47 -11.15
C ALA A 190 -5.45 19.97 -10.85
N ALA A 191 -6.66 20.48 -11.02
CA ALA A 191 -7.01 21.86 -10.71
C ALA A 191 -7.06 22.18 -9.20
N LYS A 192 -7.20 21.15 -8.35
CA LYS A 192 -7.33 21.29 -6.88
C LYS A 192 -6.02 21.04 -6.13
N VAL A 193 -5.12 20.21 -6.69
CA VAL A 193 -3.86 19.87 -6.03
C VAL A 193 -2.73 20.85 -6.40
N PRO A 194 -1.92 21.31 -5.43
CA PRO A 194 -0.80 22.23 -5.68
C PRO A 194 0.21 21.76 -6.74
N THR A 195 0.48 20.46 -6.86
CA THR A 195 1.37 19.92 -7.91
C THR A 195 0.78 20.01 -9.33
N GLY A 196 -0.49 20.36 -9.48
CA GLY A 196 -1.12 20.63 -10.77
C GLY A 196 -1.39 19.41 -11.66
N HIS A 197 -1.26 18.19 -11.13
CA HIS A 197 -1.49 16.96 -11.89
C HIS A 197 -1.86 15.76 -11.00
N VAL A 198 -2.47 14.73 -11.61
CA VAL A 198 -2.65 13.42 -10.98
C VAL A 198 -1.34 12.65 -11.05
N ALA A 199 -0.86 12.15 -9.91
CA ALA A 199 0.44 11.50 -9.81
C ALA A 199 0.49 10.19 -10.63
N LYS A 200 1.68 9.86 -11.13
CA LYS A 200 1.98 8.54 -11.67
C LYS A 200 2.41 7.57 -10.56
N PRO A 201 2.26 6.25 -10.75
CA PRO A 201 2.70 5.26 -9.77
C PRO A 201 4.17 5.42 -9.35
N GLU A 202 5.05 5.79 -10.28
CA GLU A 202 6.48 5.98 -10.03
C GLU A 202 6.77 7.14 -9.07
N GLU A 203 5.95 8.18 -9.07
CA GLU A 203 6.13 9.34 -8.18
C GLU A 203 5.80 8.96 -6.74
N VAL A 204 4.72 8.20 -6.53
CA VAL A 204 4.34 7.70 -5.21
C VAL A 204 5.32 6.62 -4.72
N ALA A 205 5.89 5.82 -5.63
CA ALA A 205 6.87 4.79 -5.31
C ALA A 205 8.08 5.34 -4.54
N GLU A 206 8.50 6.58 -4.81
CA GLU A 206 9.60 7.23 -4.09
C GLU A 206 9.33 7.36 -2.58
N SER A 207 8.08 7.58 -2.15
CA SER A 207 7.72 7.62 -0.73
C SER A 207 7.93 6.27 -0.04
N TYR A 208 7.58 5.15 -0.70
CA TYR A 208 7.85 3.81 -0.17
C TYR A 208 9.35 3.53 -0.12
N LEU A 209 10.09 3.89 -1.17
CA LEU A 209 11.54 3.70 -1.22
C LEU A 209 12.25 4.48 -0.12
N TRP A 210 11.86 5.72 0.14
CA TRP A 210 12.38 6.51 1.25
C TRP A 210 12.12 5.82 2.59
N LEU A 211 10.87 5.45 2.88
CA LEU A 211 10.50 4.81 4.15
C LEU A 211 11.20 3.47 4.36
N MET A 212 11.52 2.72 3.30
CA MET A 212 12.34 1.51 3.42
C MET A 212 13.81 1.84 3.73
N LYS A 213 14.39 2.88 3.11
CA LYS A 213 15.81 3.27 3.28
C LYS A 213 16.12 4.01 4.58
N ASP A 214 15.13 4.72 5.14
CA ASP A 214 15.31 5.52 6.35
C ASP A 214 15.07 4.68 7.60
N SER A 215 16.14 4.08 8.14
CA SER A 215 16.09 3.27 9.36
C SER A 215 15.80 4.06 10.64
N ASN A 216 15.63 5.38 10.55
CA ASN A 216 15.19 6.23 11.66
C ASN A 216 13.70 6.59 11.59
N ALA A 217 13.01 6.31 10.47
CA ALA A 217 11.60 6.64 10.29
C ALA A 217 10.68 5.49 10.71
N THR A 218 9.89 5.68 11.77
CA THR A 218 8.84 4.73 12.20
C THR A 218 7.61 5.48 12.73
N GLY A 219 6.42 4.92 12.54
CA GLY A 219 5.14 5.58 12.86
C GLY A 219 4.82 6.78 11.96
N VAL A 220 5.57 6.97 10.87
CA VAL A 220 5.47 8.11 9.97
C VAL A 220 4.33 7.89 8.97
N ILE A 221 3.62 8.96 8.66
CA ILE A 221 2.67 9.03 7.56
C ILE A 221 3.27 9.95 6.50
N ALA A 222 3.55 9.38 5.33
CA ALA A 222 4.11 10.08 4.18
C ALA A 222 2.97 10.49 3.24
N ASP A 223 2.61 11.76 3.26
CA ASP A 223 1.61 12.32 2.34
C ASP A 223 2.24 12.56 0.96
N SER A 224 1.78 11.79 -0.04
CA SER A 224 2.20 11.86 -1.44
C SER A 224 0.97 12.17 -2.31
N ASN A 225 0.37 13.32 -2.06
CA ASN A 225 -1.01 13.61 -2.45
C ASN A 225 -1.26 14.93 -3.19
N GLY A 226 -0.19 15.56 -3.67
CA GLY A 226 -0.25 16.78 -4.46
C GLY A 226 -0.51 18.03 -3.64
#